data_AF-A0A4R4BHP5-F1
#
_entry.id   AF-A0A4R4BHP5-F1
#
_cell.length_a   1.000
_cell.length_b   1.000
_cell.length_c   1.000
_cell.angle_alpha   90.00
_cell.angle_beta   90.00
_cell.angle_gamma   90.00
#
_symmetry.space_group_name_H-M   'P 1'
#
loop_
_entity.id
_entity.type
_entity.pdbx_description
1 polymer ?
#
loop_
_entity_poly.entity_id
_entity_poly.type
_entity_poly.pdbx_seq_one_letter_code
_entity_poly.pdbx_strand_id
1 'polypeptide(L)'
;MKKSYIKALVVATTLAIPFATYSTPALAALKAEANQSVAAASERTYDTEIKIYKDQKDEPSMVSQYIKNPKVAIEDGKKSLL
;
A
#
# COMPACT_ATOMS: atom_id res chain seq x y z
N MET A 1 -32.46 37.62 12.09
CA MET A 1 -32.92 36.29 11.63
C MET A 1 -33.25 35.43 12.85
N LYS A 2 -34.45 34.85 12.95
CA LYS A 2 -34.90 34.07 14.13
C LYS A 2 -34.18 32.71 14.15
N LYS A 3 -33.76 32.23 15.34
CA LYS A 3 -32.98 30.97 15.52
C LYS A 3 -33.64 29.71 14.92
N SER A 4 -34.96 29.72 14.80
CA SER A 4 -35.74 28.67 14.12
C SER A 4 -35.44 28.57 12.62
N TYR A 5 -35.25 29.69 11.92
CA TYR A 5 -34.94 29.70 10.49
C TYR A 5 -33.53 29.19 10.20
N ILE A 6 -32.58 29.41 11.12
CA ILE A 6 -31.22 28.87 10.99
C ILE A 6 -31.24 27.34 11.12
N LYS A 7 -32.01 26.80 12.07
CA LYS A 7 -32.18 25.34 12.21
C LYS A 7 -32.82 24.73 10.96
N ALA A 8 -33.83 25.38 10.39
CA ALA A 8 -34.46 24.95 9.14
C ALA A 8 -33.48 24.99 7.95
N LEU A 9 -32.67 26.03 7.83
CA LEU A 9 -31.64 26.15 6.78
C LEU A 9 -30.57 25.05 6.91
N VAL A 10 -30.11 24.76 8.14
CA VAL A 10 -29.15 23.69 8.39
C VAL A 10 -29.74 22.32 8.02
N VAL A 11 -30.99 22.04 8.40
CA VAL A 11 -31.66 20.78 8.03
C VAL A 11 -31.83 20.67 6.51
N ALA A 12 -32.27 21.73 5.83
CA ALA A 12 -32.44 21.74 4.39
C ALA A 12 -31.11 21.54 3.63
N THR A 13 -30.03 22.18 4.10
CA THR A 13 -28.70 21.99 3.52
C THR A 13 -28.16 20.58 3.76
N THR A 14 -28.39 19.98 4.93
CA THR A 14 -28.00 18.57 5.16
C THR A 14 -28.78 17.56 4.31
N LEU A 15 -30.05 17.84 4.00
CA LEU A 15 -30.88 16.96 3.18
C LEU A 15 -30.56 17.04 1.68
N ALA A 16 -29.93 18.14 1.23
CA ALA A 16 -29.56 18.38 -0.16
C ALA A 16 -28.19 17.79 -0.56
N ILE A 17 -27.37 17.40 0.42
CA ILE A 17 -26.02 16.85 0.20
C ILE A 17 -25.98 15.39 -0.34
N PRO A 18 -26.97 14.48 -0.16
CA PRO A 18 -26.80 13.09 -0.58
C PRO A 18 -26.81 12.87 -2.11
N PHE A 19 -27.30 13.83 -2.91
CA PHE A 19 -27.34 13.71 -4.38
C PHE A 19 -26.18 14.40 -5.11
N ALA A 20 -25.40 15.27 -4.44
CA ALA A 20 -24.34 16.04 -5.08
C ALA A 20 -22.96 15.35 -5.07
N THR A 21 -22.75 14.34 -4.21
CA THR A 21 -21.45 13.64 -4.07
C THR A 21 -21.20 12.55 -5.11
N TYR A 22 -22.20 12.18 -5.91
CA TYR A 22 -22.08 11.11 -6.90
C TYR A 22 -21.71 11.59 -8.32
N SER A 23 -21.77 12.88 -8.61
CA SER A 23 -21.60 13.39 -9.98
C SER A 23 -20.58 14.53 -10.05
N THR A 24 -19.34 14.25 -9.67
CA THR A 24 -18.22 15.12 -10.05
C THR A 24 -17.08 14.27 -10.64
N PRO A 25 -16.83 14.34 -11.96
CA PRO A 25 -15.68 13.67 -12.57
C PRO A 25 -14.34 14.20 -12.03
N ALA A 26 -14.33 15.40 -11.42
CA ALA A 26 -13.17 15.98 -10.77
C ALA A 26 -12.66 15.17 -9.57
N LEU A 27 -13.55 14.58 -8.76
CA LEU A 27 -13.16 13.69 -7.66
C LEU A 27 -12.64 12.34 -8.17
N ALA A 28 -13.16 11.86 -9.30
CA ALA A 28 -12.65 10.66 -9.96
C ALA A 28 -11.25 10.91 -10.58
N ALA A 29 -11.00 12.10 -11.12
CA ALA A 29 -9.69 12.51 -11.62
C ALA A 29 -8.65 12.64 -10.50
N LEU A 30 -9.01 13.25 -9.36
CA LEU A 30 -8.13 13.33 -8.17
C LEU A 30 -7.81 11.93 -7.59
N LYS A 31 -8.75 10.99 -7.65
CA LYS A 31 -8.52 9.59 -7.25
C LYS A 31 -7.69 8.81 -8.28
N ALA A 32 -7.80 9.14 -9.56
CA ALA A 32 -6.95 8.56 -10.61
C ALA A 32 -5.51 9.09 -10.54
N GLU A 33 -5.33 10.37 -10.19
CA GLU A 33 -4.03 11.01 -10.00
C GLU A 33 -3.33 10.52 -8.71
N ALA A 34 -4.07 10.24 -7.64
CA ALA A 34 -3.53 9.58 -6.43
C ALA A 34 -3.10 8.12 -6.68
N ASN A 35 -3.64 7.46 -7.71
CA ASN A 35 -3.27 6.10 -8.10
C ASN A 35 -2.15 6.06 -9.16
N GLN A 36 -1.66 7.21 -9.63
CA GLN A 36 -0.48 7.28 -10.50
C GLN A 36 0.86 7.18 -9.75
N SER A 37 0.86 6.76 -8.48
CA SER A 37 2.09 6.37 -7.77
C SER A 37 2.39 4.86 -7.83
N VAL A 38 1.61 4.07 -8.58
CA VAL A 38 1.92 2.66 -8.89
C VAL A 38 2.74 2.57 -10.18
N ALA A 39 3.83 3.33 -10.27
CA ALA A 39 4.77 3.22 -11.40
C ALA A 39 6.19 3.65 -11.02
N ALA A 40 6.67 3.10 -9.93
CA ALA A 40 8.05 2.63 -9.85
C ALA A 40 8.03 1.54 -8.78
N ALA A 41 7.90 0.28 -9.19
CA ALA A 41 8.38 -0.81 -8.35
C ALA A 41 9.88 -0.54 -8.18
N SER A 42 10.21 0.29 -7.18
CA SER A 42 11.58 0.70 -6.93
C SER A 42 12.31 -0.61 -6.68
N GLU A 43 13.33 -0.89 -7.48
CA GLU A 43 14.21 -2.02 -7.26
C GLU A 43 14.75 -1.87 -5.84
N ARG A 44 14.34 -2.76 -4.94
CA ARG A 44 14.72 -2.69 -3.53
C ARG A 44 15.48 -3.95 -3.18
N THR A 45 16.71 -3.75 -2.71
CA THR A 45 17.56 -4.81 -2.21
C THR A 45 17.57 -4.77 -0.69
N TYR A 46 17.31 -5.90 -0.06
CA TYR A 46 17.31 -6.07 1.39
C TYR A 46 18.38 -7.09 1.78
N ASP A 47 19.20 -6.74 2.77
CA ASP A 47 20.06 -7.70 3.43
C ASP A 47 19.19 -8.70 4.21
N THR A 48 19.50 -9.99 4.09
CA THR A 48 18.76 -11.04 4.77
C THR A 48 19.73 -12.03 5.43
N GLU A 49 19.21 -12.83 6.35
CA GLU A 49 19.93 -13.93 6.99
C GLU A 49 19.27 -15.23 6.55
N ILE A 50 20.01 -16.09 5.84
CA ILE A 50 19.53 -17.42 5.45
C ILE A 50 20.11 -18.46 6.40
N LYS A 51 19.23 -19.17 7.10
CA LYS A 51 19.59 -20.34 7.92
C LYS A 51 19.22 -21.61 7.17
N ILE A 52 20.23 -22.43 6.85
CA ILE A 52 20.04 -23.71 6.16
C ILE A 52 20.25 -24.83 7.17
N TYR A 53 19.31 -25.75 7.24
CA TYR A 53 19.34 -26.90 8.14
C TYR A 53 19.68 -28.18 7.38
N LYS A 54 20.10 -29.22 8.10
CA LYS A 54 20.27 -30.55 7.54
C LYS A 54 18.92 -31.15 7.16
N ASP A 55 18.91 -32.07 6.21
CA ASP A 55 17.70 -32.82 5.89
C ASP A 55 17.23 -33.59 7.14
N GLN A 56 15.94 -33.46 7.45
CA GLN A 56 15.28 -34.07 8.62
C GLN A 56 15.83 -33.71 10.01
N LYS A 57 16.66 -32.65 10.16
CA LYS A 57 17.21 -32.23 11.47
C LYS A 57 17.27 -30.71 11.60
N ASP A 58 17.02 -30.20 12.80
CA ASP A 58 17.13 -28.77 13.14
C ASP A 58 18.57 -28.28 13.39
N GLU A 59 19.57 -29.06 12.99
CA GLU A 59 20.98 -28.68 13.07
C GLU A 59 21.38 -27.84 11.85
N PRO A 60 22.12 -26.73 12.02
CA PRO A 60 22.59 -25.93 10.90
C PRO A 60 23.49 -26.76 9.97
N SER A 61 23.20 -26.68 8.68
CA SER A 61 23.98 -27.30 7.62
C SER A 61 25.27 -26.54 7.38
N MET A 62 26.33 -27.28 7.02
CA MET A 62 27.57 -26.71 6.52
C MET A 62 27.35 -25.76 5.32
N VAL A 63 26.29 -25.98 4.55
CA VAL A 63 25.88 -25.13 3.42
C VAL A 63 25.67 -23.67 3.86
N SER A 64 25.18 -23.43 5.08
CA SER A 64 24.99 -22.07 5.61
C SER A 64 26.27 -21.24 5.61
N GLN A 65 27.45 -21.87 5.77
CA GLN A 65 28.74 -21.16 5.80
C GLN A 65 29.23 -20.71 4.42
N TYR A 66 28.67 -21.30 3.35
CA TYR A 66 29.03 -20.96 1.97
C TYR A 66 28.17 -19.83 1.41
N ILE A 67 27.06 -19.47 2.07
CA ILE A 67 26.27 -18.30 1.70
C ILE A 67 26.84 -17.07 2.39
N LYS A 68 27.42 -16.17 1.60
CA LYS A 68 27.98 -14.90 2.08
C LYS A 68 27.05 -13.77 1.68
N ASN A 69 26.54 -13.05 2.66
CA ASN A 69 25.73 -11.84 2.50
C ASN A 69 24.55 -12.04 1.52
N PRO A 70 23.60 -12.94 1.84
CA PRO A 70 22.46 -13.15 0.96
C PRO A 70 21.62 -11.88 0.90
N LYS A 71 21.19 -11.53 -0.31
CA LYS A 71 20.37 -10.34 -0.55
C LYS A 71 19.08 -10.75 -1.24
N VAL A 72 18.01 -10.00 -0.99
CA VAL A 72 16.74 -10.18 -1.69
C VAL A 72 16.49 -8.93 -2.51
N ALA A 73 16.37 -9.08 -3.82
CA ALA A 73 15.92 -8.02 -4.71
C ALA A 73 14.43 -8.18 -5.01
N ILE A 74 13.72 -7.05 -5.00
CA ILE A 74 12.35 -6.94 -5.47
C ILE A 74 12.38 -6.06 -6.72
N GLU A 75 12.20 -6.68 -7.87
CA GLU A 75 12.17 -6.03 -9.17
C GLU A 75 10.82 -6.34 -9.82
N ASP A 76 10.08 -5.31 -10.25
CA ASP A 76 8.80 -5.48 -10.94
C ASP A 76 7.78 -6.38 -10.18
N GLY A 77 7.80 -6.31 -8.84
CA GLY A 77 6.95 -7.14 -7.98
C GLY A 77 7.36 -8.62 -7.87
N LYS A 78 8.46 -9.04 -8.52
CA LYS A 78 9.04 -10.38 -8.39
C LYS A 78 10.15 -10.38 -7.36
N LYS A 79 10.20 -11.42 -6.54
CA LYS A 79 11.22 -11.62 -5.50
C LYS A 79 12.31 -12.55 -6.02
N SER A 80 13.54 -12.06 -6.08
CA SER A 80 14.74 -12.83 -6.42
C SER A 80 15.73 -12.83 -5.26
N LEU A 81 16.50 -13.91 -5.14
CA LEU A 81 17.57 -14.05 -4.15
C LEU A 81 18.90 -13.89 -4.87
N LEU A 82 19.71 -12.95 -4.39
CA LEU A 82 21.02 -12.56 -4.92
C LEU A 82 22.16 -13.04 -4.01
#